data_AF-A0A2S1WHF7-F1
#
_entry.id   AF-A0A2S1WHF7-F1
#
_cell.length_a   1.000
_cell.length_b   1.000
_cell.length_c   1.000
_cell.angle_alpha   90.00
_cell.angle_beta   90.00
_cell.angle_gamma   90.00
#
_symmetry.space_group_name_H-M   'P 1'
#
loop_
_entity.id
_entity.type
_entity.pdbx_description
1 polymer ?
#
loop_
_entity_poly.entity_id
_entity_poly.type
_entity_poly.pdbx_seq_one_letter_code
_entity_poly.pdbx_strand_id
1 'polypeptide(L)' 'VHCHTPGPHRRPSGIVKAVLDDLYDDFCGMRMPAQVRIALACCLNMCGAVHCSDIAILFFGVFLHRKKP' A
#
# COMPACT_ATOMS: atom_id res chain seq x y z
N VAL A 1 -13.36 0.24 5.50
CA VAL A 1 -14.17 0.79 4.39
C VAL A 1 -14.57 -0.35 3.47
N HIS A 2 -15.87 -0.56 3.28
CA HIS A 2 -16.39 -1.51 2.28
C HIS A 2 -16.77 -0.70 1.04
N CYS A 3 -16.06 -0.91 -0.08
CA CYS A 3 -16.38 -0.26 -1.34
C CYS A 3 -17.34 -1.12 -2.16
N HIS A 4 -18.36 -0.49 -2.73
CA HIS A 4 -19.33 -1.11 -3.65
C HIS A 4 -18.86 -1.13 -5.11
N THR A 5 -17.88 -0.29 -5.44
CA THR A 5 -17.18 -0.31 -6.73
C THR A 5 -15.74 -0.79 -6.55
N PRO A 6 -15.48 -1.94 -5.92
CA PRO A 6 -14.11 -2.42 -5.80
C PRO A 6 -13.58 -2.71 -7.22
N GLY A 7 -12.27 -2.58 -7.42
CA GLY A 7 -11.64 -3.26 -8.56
C GLY A 7 -11.92 -4.78 -8.54
N PRO A 8 -11.44 -5.54 -9.53
CA PRO A 8 -11.64 -7.00 -9.66
C PRO A 8 -11.33 -7.87 -8.42
N HIS A 9 -10.78 -7.29 -7.35
CA HIS A 9 -10.52 -7.95 -6.08
C HIS A 9 -11.28 -7.27 -4.93
N ARG A 10 -12.32 -7.97 -4.44
CA ARG A 10 -13.21 -7.55 -3.32
C ARG A 10 -12.52 -7.53 -1.95
N ARG A 11 -11.25 -7.92 -1.85
CA ARG A 11 -10.50 -8.02 -0.59
C ARG A 11 -9.18 -7.25 -0.63
N PRO A 12 -9.23 -5.90 -0.62
CA PRO A 12 -8.05 -5.07 -0.39
C PRO A 12 -7.26 -5.49 0.86
N SER A 13 -7.95 -5.96 1.90
CA SER A 13 -7.34 -6.45 3.14
C SER A 13 -6.48 -7.70 2.98
N GLY A 14 -6.78 -8.58 2.02
CA GLY A 14 -6.00 -9.81 1.80
C GLY A 14 -4.62 -9.52 1.22
N ILE A 15 -4.56 -8.58 0.27
CA ILE A 15 -3.30 -8.16 -0.37
C ILE A 15 -2.42 -7.43 0.64
N VAL A 16 -2.99 -6.52 1.43
CA VAL A 16 -2.24 -5.82 2.50
C VAL A 16 -1.72 -6.81 3.53
N LYS A 17 -2.52 -7.82 3.91
CA LYS A 17 -2.06 -8.85 4.85
C LYS A 17 -0.88 -9.64 4.30
N ALA A 18 -0.93 -10.06 3.03
CA ALA A 18 0.16 -10.82 2.41
C ALA A 18 1.46 -9.99 2.34
N VAL A 19 1.37 -8.75 1.86
CA VAL A 19 2.54 -7.84 1.77
C VAL A 19 3.10 -7.51 3.16
N LEU A 20 2.24 -7.34 4.17
CA LEU A 20 2.67 -7.06 5.53
C LEU A 20 3.30 -8.29 6.21
N ASP A 21 2.89 -9.51 5.87
CA ASP A 21 3.49 -10.74 6.39
C ASP A 21 4.93 -10.88 5.90
N ASP A 22 5.17 -10.67 4.59
CA ASP A 22 6.51 -10.75 3.99
C ASP A 22 7.45 -9.65 4.52
N LEU A 23 6.94 -8.45 4.77
CA LEU A 23 7.73 -7.31 5.25
C LEU A 23 7.87 -7.26 6.78
N TYR A 24 7.22 -8.18 7.51
CA TYR A 24 7.15 -8.13 8.97
C TYR A 24 8.53 -8.11 9.65
N ASP A 25 9.45 -8.93 9.15
CA ASP A 25 10.81 -9.05 9.69
C ASP A 25 11.61 -7.74 9.52
N ASP A 26 11.51 -7.09 8.35
CA ASP A 26 12.17 -5.80 8.08
C ASP A 26 11.59 -4.66 8.92
N PHE A 27 10.28 -4.68 9.23
CA PHE A 27 9.65 -3.72 10.13
C PHE A 27 10.08 -3.93 11.59
N CYS A 28 10.16 -5.18 12.06
CA CYS A 28 10.55 -5.49 13.42
C CYS A 28 12.05 -5.24 13.67
N GLY A 29 12.89 -5.47 12.65
CA GLY A 29 14.33 -5.23 12.71
C GLY A 29 14.76 -3.76 12.53
N MET A 30 13.83 -2.82 12.29
CA MET A 30 14.11 -1.38 12.04
C MET A 30 15.28 -1.15 11.07
N ARG A 31 15.42 -1.99 10.04
CA ARG A 31 16.58 -1.98 9.15
C ARG A 31 16.50 -0.91 8.05
N MET A 32 15.39 -0.19 7.98
CA MET A 32 15.15 0.86 6.99
C MET A 32 15.57 2.24 7.51
N PRO A 33 16.26 3.07 6.70
CA PRO A 33 16.83 4.35 7.14
C PRO A 33 15.79 5.44 7.44
N ALA A 34 14.51 5.23 7.08
CA ALA A 34 13.41 6.15 7.34
C ALA A 34 12.09 5.38 7.47
N GLN A 35 11.08 5.99 8.10
CA GLN A 35 9.74 5.42 8.24
C GLN A 35 9.07 5.27 6.86
N VAL A 36 9.00 4.05 6.34
CA VAL A 36 8.30 3.76 5.08
C VAL A 36 6.81 3.65 5.34
N ARG A 37 6.01 4.44 4.61
CA ARG A 37 4.54 4.39 4.67
C ARG A 37 4.00 3.69 3.43
N ILE A 38 3.30 2.59 3.64
CA ILE A 38 2.67 1.79 2.59
C ILE A 38 1.16 2.06 2.63
N ALA A 39 0.58 2.45 1.50
CA ALA A 39 -0.86 2.64 1.38
C ALA A 39 -1.45 1.85 0.23
N LEU A 40 -2.67 1.36 0.43
CA LEU A 40 -3.42 0.59 -0.55
C LEU A 40 -4.71 1.33 -0.92
N ALA A 41 -4.96 1.48 -2.22
CA ALA A 41 -6.26 1.84 -2.76
C ALA A 41 -6.92 0.67 -3.48
N CYS A 42 -8.20 0.46 -3.23
CA CYS A 42 -9.02 -0.56 -3.89
C CYS A 42 -9.57 -0.13 -5.27
N CYS A 43 -9.48 1.15 -5.63
CA CYS A 43 -10.04 1.75 -6.83
C CYS A 43 -9.16 2.91 -7.33
N LEU A 44 -9.37 3.36 -8.57
CA LEU A 44 -8.71 4.55 -9.15
C LEU A 44 -9.01 5.85 -8.39
N ASN A 45 -10.04 5.85 -7.53
CA ASN A 45 -10.42 7.00 -6.72
C ASN A 45 -9.44 7.30 -5.56
N MET A 46 -8.34 6.54 -5.44
CA MET A 46 -7.26 6.76 -4.47
C MET A 46 -7.76 7.07 -3.04
N CYS A 47 -8.74 6.31 -2.56
CA CYS A 47 -9.32 6.51 -1.23
C CYS A 47 -8.27 6.27 -0.13
N GLY A 48 -7.82 7.33 0.55
CA GLY A 48 -6.82 7.29 1.63
C GLY A 48 -5.56 8.11 1.33
N ALA A 49 -4.46 7.82 2.02
CA ALA A 49 -3.19 8.54 1.90
C ALA A 49 -2.29 8.04 0.74
N VAL A 50 -2.87 7.37 -0.26
CA VAL A 50 -2.13 6.74 -1.37
C VAL A 50 -1.31 7.76 -2.17
N HIS A 51 -1.81 8.99 -2.31
CA HIS A 51 -1.12 10.09 -2.98
C HIS A 51 0.04 10.69 -2.16
N CYS A 52 0.13 10.37 -0.86
CA CYS A 52 1.15 10.87 0.07
C CYS A 52 2.06 9.75 0.62
N SER A 53 2.02 8.56 0.02
CA SER A 53 2.75 7.39 0.49
C SER A 53 3.98 7.13 -0.37
N ASP A 54 5.06 6.65 0.24
CA ASP A 54 6.28 6.27 -0.47
C ASP A 54 6.04 5.08 -1.39
N ILE A 55 5.21 4.14 -0.93
CA ILE A 55 4.79 2.96 -1.68
C ILE A 55 3.27 2.96 -1.75
N ALA A 56 2.75 3.19 -2.96
CA ALA A 56 1.33 3.19 -3.27
C ALA A 56 0.97 1.93 -4.06
N ILE A 57 0.09 1.11 -3.50
CA ILE A 57 -0.40 -0.10 -4.17
C ILE A 57 -1.81 0.18 -4.68
N LEU A 58 -1.92 0.32 -6.01
CA LEU A 58 -3.20 0.34 -6.71
C LEU A 58 -3.49 -1.04 -7.28
N PHE A 59 -4.76 -1.36 -7.50
CA PHE A 59 -5.13 -2.61 -8.16
C PHE A 59 -4.47 -2.78 -9.55
N PHE A 60 -4.26 -1.70 -10.29
CA PHE A 60 -3.62 -1.76 -11.62
C PHE A 60 -2.08 -1.84 -11.56
N GLY A 61 -1.47 -1.72 -10.38
CA GLY A 61 -0.01 -1.81 -10.24
C GLY A 61 0.55 -1.06 -9.02
N VAL A 62 1.85 -1.24 -8.80
CA VAL A 62 2.60 -0.54 -7.74
C VAL A 62 3.13 0.78 -8.29
N PHE A 63 2.82 1.87 -7.60
CA PHE A 63 3.36 3.19 -7.85
C PHE A 63 4.38 3.55 -6.77
N LEU A 64 5.58 3.90 -7.19
CA LEU A 64 6.63 4.41 -6.31
C LEU A 64 6.71 5.92 -6.47
N HIS A 65 6.24 6.65 -5.48
CA HIS A 65 6.36 8.10 -5.47
C HIS A 65 7.68 8.47 -4.78
N ARG A 66 8.82 8.22 -5.45
CA ARG A 66 10.12 8.67 -4.93
C ARG A 66 10.15 10.20 -4.99
N LYS A 67 9.90 10.86 -3.85
CA LYS A 67 10.45 12.20 -3.61
C LYS A 67 11.96 12.08 -3.85
N LYS A 68 12.45 12.68 -4.95
CA LYS A 68 13.89 12.87 -5.12
C LYS A 68 14.40 13.62 -3.87
N PRO A 69 15.61 13.30 -3.39
CA PRO A 69 16.20 13.97 -2.23
C PRO A 69 16.23 15.49 -2.41
#